data_AF-A0A6L7TME0-F1
#
_entry.id   AF-A0A6L7TME0-F1
#
_cell.length_a   1.000
_cell.length_b   1.000
_cell.length_c   1.000
_cell.angle_alpha   90.00
_cell.angle_beta   90.00
_cell.angle_gamma   90.00
#
_symmetry.space_group_name_H-M   'P 1'
#
loop_
_entity.id
_entity.type
_entity.pdbx_description
1 polymer ?
#
loop_
_entity_poly.entity_id
_entity_poly.type
_entity_poly.pdbx_seq_one_letter_code
_entity_poly.pdbx_strand_id
1 'polypeptide(L)'
;MTLPPGLLHRLRNLTVGELTRALERDGFLLYRRTRGSHRIYRHPDSRKVVIPFHRASDTLPRGTLADILRGTQWTEQDARRLGLI
;
A
#
# COMPACT_ATOMS: atom_id res chain seq x y z
N MET A 1 -1.50 13.63 10.55
CA MET A 1 -2.62 13.33 9.63
C MET A 1 -3.28 12.04 10.10
N THR A 2 -4.53 12.11 10.52
CA THR A 2 -5.30 10.97 11.02
C THR A 2 -5.72 10.07 9.86
N LEU A 3 -5.49 8.76 9.98
CA LEU A 3 -6.08 7.79 9.06
C LEU A 3 -7.60 7.95 9.12
N PRO A 4 -8.31 8.13 8.00
CA PRO A 4 -9.77 8.18 8.03
C PRO A 4 -10.29 6.85 8.59
N PRO A 5 -11.12 6.86 9.66
CA PRO A 5 -11.46 5.65 10.41
C PRO A 5 -12.20 4.58 9.60
N GLY A 6 -12.76 4.94 8.43
CA GLY A 6 -13.42 4.00 7.51
C GLY A 6 -12.51 3.37 6.45
N LEU A 7 -11.34 3.96 6.17
CA LEU A 7 -10.48 3.55 5.06
C LEU A 7 -9.91 2.14 5.31
N LEU A 8 -9.39 1.90 6.51
CA LEU A 8 -8.84 0.59 6.88
C LEU A 8 -9.87 -0.53 6.74
N HIS A 9 -11.14 -0.26 7.08
CA HIS A 9 -12.21 -1.25 7.01
C HIS A 9 -12.53 -1.61 5.55
N ARG A 10 -12.61 -0.62 4.67
CA ARG A 10 -12.87 -0.84 3.23
C ARG A 10 -11.72 -1.57 2.55
N LEU A 11 -10.49 -1.28 2.95
CA LEU A 11 -9.28 -1.84 2.35
C LEU A 11 -8.82 -3.18 2.99
N ARG A 12 -9.55 -3.69 3.99
CA ARG A 12 -9.14 -4.87 4.78
C ARG A 12 -8.98 -6.16 3.96
N ASN A 13 -9.67 -6.24 2.82
CA ASN A 13 -9.68 -7.39 1.92
C ASN A 13 -8.73 -7.22 0.73
N LEU A 14 -7.90 -6.15 0.72
CA LEU A 14 -6.95 -5.95 -0.36
C LEU A 14 -5.89 -7.03 -0.38
N THR A 15 -5.63 -7.49 -1.60
CA THR A 15 -4.50 -8.37 -1.87
C THR A 15 -3.24 -7.54 -2.09
N VAL A 16 -2.08 -8.16 -1.90
CA VAL A 16 -0.78 -7.54 -2.18
C VAL A 16 -0.68 -7.06 -3.63
N GLY A 17 -1.31 -7.77 -4.57
CA GLY A 17 -1.38 -7.38 -5.98
C GLY A 17 -2.13 -6.07 -6.20
N GLU A 18 -3.32 -5.93 -5.61
CA GLU A 18 -4.12 -4.71 -5.69
C GLU A 18 -3.40 -3.52 -5.04
N LEU A 19 -2.78 -3.75 -3.87
CA LEU A 19 -2.01 -2.73 -3.18
C LEU A 19 -0.79 -2.29 -3.99
N THR A 20 -0.09 -3.22 -4.63
CA THR A 20 1.05 -2.93 -5.50
C THR A 20 0.63 -2.09 -6.70
N ARG A 21 -0.46 -2.47 -7.37
CA ARG A 21 -1.00 -1.70 -8.50
C ARG A 21 -1.40 -0.29 -8.09
N ALA A 22 -2.02 -0.14 -6.93
CA ALA A 22 -2.40 1.17 -6.40
C ALA A 22 -1.15 2.02 -6.08
N LEU A 23 -0.10 1.44 -5.51
CA LEU A 23 1.17 2.14 -5.31
C LEU A 23 1.78 2.61 -6.64
N GLU A 24 1.85 1.73 -7.63
CA GLU A 24 2.39 2.07 -8.96
C GLU A 24 1.58 3.19 -9.62
N ARG A 25 0.24 3.17 -9.50
CA ARG A 25 -0.66 4.23 -9.97
C ARG A 25 -0.51 5.55 -9.22
N ASP A 26 -0.20 5.50 -7.92
CA ASP A 26 0.06 6.69 -7.11
C ASP A 26 1.41 7.34 -7.44
N GLY A 27 2.30 6.61 -8.13
CA GLY A 27 3.64 7.08 -8.51
C GLY A 27 4.76 6.54 -7.62
N PHE A 28 4.47 5.54 -6.79
CA PHE A 28 5.51 4.82 -6.07
C PHE A 28 6.30 3.93 -7.03
N LEU A 29 7.62 4.05 -6.98
CA LEU A 29 8.53 3.26 -7.79
C LEU A 29 9.17 2.17 -6.93
N LEU A 30 9.34 0.99 -7.53
CA LEU A 30 10.01 -0.11 -6.86
C LEU A 30 11.49 0.19 -6.72
N TYR A 31 11.91 0.58 -5.53
CA TYR A 31 13.27 0.98 -5.24
C TYR A 31 14.20 -0.22 -5.03
N ARG A 32 13.74 -1.22 -4.27
CA ARG A 32 14.53 -2.41 -3.98
C ARG A 32 13.66 -3.63 -3.78
N ARG A 33 14.11 -4.75 -4.33
CA ARG A 33 13.63 -6.08 -3.97
C ARG A 33 14.67 -6.70 -3.05
N THR A 34 14.27 -7.08 -1.84
CA THR A 34 15.17 -7.82 -0.95
C THR A 34 15.24 -9.27 -1.44
N ARG A 35 16.30 -10.04 -1.11
CA ARG A 35 16.43 -11.47 -1.49
C ARG A 35 15.26 -12.37 -1.03
N GLY A 36 14.35 -11.86 -0.22
CA GLY A 36 13.12 -12.54 0.18
C GLY A 36 11.87 -11.92 -0.45
N SER A 37 10.74 -12.24 0.16
CA SER A 37 9.41 -11.77 -0.23
C SER A 37 9.12 -10.34 0.23
N HIS A 38 10.08 -9.41 0.16
CA HIS A 38 9.85 -8.01 0.55
C HIS A 38 10.23 -7.06 -0.58
N ARG A 39 9.33 -6.13 -0.87
CA ARG A 39 9.49 -5.07 -1.86
C ARG A 39 9.46 -3.72 -1.17
N ILE A 40 10.46 -2.90 -1.46
CA ILE A 40 10.56 -1.54 -0.94
C ILE A 40 10.17 -0.60 -2.07
N TYR A 41 9.09 0.13 -1.87
CA TYR A 41 8.63 1.16 -2.79
C TYR A 41 8.97 2.54 -2.24
N ARG A 42 9.42 3.43 -3.12
CA ARG A 42 9.77 4.80 -2.79
C ARG A 42 9.05 5.74 -3.75
N HIS A 43 8.43 6.77 -3.20
CA HIS A 43 7.84 7.84 -3.96
C HIS A 43 8.88 8.96 -4.16
N PRO A 44 8.88 9.68 -5.30
CA PRO A 44 9.75 10.84 -5.51
C PRO A 44 9.58 11.93 -4.43
N ASP A 45 8.39 12.03 -3.86
CA ASP A 45 8.00 12.89 -2.71
C ASP A 45 8.62 12.46 -1.36
N SER A 46 9.67 11.64 -1.36
CA SER A 46 10.35 11.09 -0.17
C SER A 46 9.55 10.09 0.69
N ARG A 47 8.32 9.74 0.33
CA ARG A 47 7.55 8.65 0.98
C ARG A 47 8.18 7.28 0.69
N LYS A 48 8.18 6.38 1.68
CA LYS A 48 8.74 5.01 1.55
C LYS A 48 7.85 4.00 2.24
N VAL A 49 7.55 2.90 1.57
CA VAL A 49 6.77 1.79 2.12
C VAL A 49 7.42 0.45 1.84
N VAL A 50 7.23 -0.49 2.76
CA VAL A 50 7.72 -1.87 2.64
C VAL A 50 6.51 -2.79 2.53
N ILE A 51 6.42 -3.54 1.44
CA ILE A 51 5.37 -4.53 1.20
C ILE A 51 5.97 -5.92 1.28
N PRO A 52 5.44 -6.81 2.15
CA PRO A 52 5.69 -8.23 2.04
C PRO A 52 4.94 -8.76 0.80
N PHE A 53 5.71 -9.17 -0.21
CA PHE A 53 5.28 -9.76 -1.46
C PHE A 53 5.67 -11.24 -1.51
N HIS A 54 4.81 -12.10 -0.97
CA HIS A 54 4.91 -13.56 -1.13
C HIS A 54 4.19 -14.00 -2.40
N ARG A 55 2.88 -13.74 -2.50
CA ARG A 55 2.07 -13.91 -3.71
C ARG A 55 1.17 -12.68 -3.91
N ALA A 56 0.78 -12.43 -5.16
CA ALA A 56 -0.14 -11.33 -5.46
C ALA A 56 -1.52 -11.51 -4.81
N SER A 57 -1.95 -12.75 -4.59
CA SER A 57 -3.23 -13.09 -3.95
C SER A 57 -3.19 -13.10 -2.42
N ASP A 58 -2.02 -12.91 -1.80
CA ASP A 58 -1.93 -12.84 -0.33
C ASP A 58 -2.64 -11.59 0.19
N THR A 59 -3.31 -11.73 1.32
CA THR A 59 -3.92 -10.62 2.06
C THR A 59 -2.98 -10.13 3.15
N LEU A 60 -2.90 -8.81 3.33
CA LEU A 60 -2.09 -8.23 4.39
C LEU A 60 -2.85 -8.21 5.72
N PRO A 61 -2.20 -8.52 6.85
CA PRO A 61 -2.82 -8.35 8.15
C PRO A 61 -3.11 -6.86 8.38
N ARG A 62 -4.20 -6.58 9.11
CA ARG A 62 -4.68 -5.21 9.41
C ARG A 62 -3.59 -4.25 9.90
N GLY A 63 -2.65 -4.74 10.70
CA GLY A 63 -1.55 -3.94 11.24
C GLY A 63 -0.57 -3.49 10.17
N THR A 64 -0.17 -4.40 9.27
CA THR A 64 0.72 -4.11 8.15
C THR A 64 0.04 -3.20 7.13
N LEU A 65 -1.23 -3.46 6.81
CA LEU A 65 -2.00 -2.58 5.94
C LEU A 65 -2.10 -1.16 6.53
N ALA A 66 -2.43 -1.04 7.82
CA ALA A 66 -2.49 0.26 8.50
C ALA A 66 -1.15 1.00 8.43
N ASP A 67 -0.04 0.27 8.60
CA ASP A 67 1.30 0.85 8.55
C ASP A 67 1.66 1.35 7.15
N ILE A 68 1.35 0.55 6.12
CA ILE A 68 1.56 0.94 4.73
C ILE A 68 0.71 2.17 4.41
N LEU A 69 -0.57 2.20 4.78
CA LEU A 69 -1.45 3.34 4.54
C LEU A 69 -0.97 4.60 5.26
N ARG A 70 -0.40 4.48 6.47
CA ARG A 70 0.27 5.61 7.14
C ARG A 70 1.48 6.08 6.37
N GLY A 71 2.30 5.16 5.85
CA GLY A 71 3.48 5.47 5.07
C GLY A 71 3.19 6.05 3.68
N THR A 72 2.07 5.69 3.06
CA THR A 72 1.60 6.31 1.81
C THR A 72 0.89 7.63 2.05
N GLN A 73 0.35 7.87 3.25
CA GLN A 73 -0.50 9.01 3.57
C GLN A 73 -1.74 9.11 2.65
N TRP A 74 -2.24 7.97 2.17
CA TRP A 74 -3.43 7.96 1.31
C TRP A 74 -4.67 8.44 2.05
N THR A 75 -5.40 9.32 1.38
CA THR A 75 -6.71 9.79 1.78
C THR A 75 -7.81 8.94 1.14
N GLU A 76 -9.06 9.19 1.52
CA GLU A 76 -10.22 8.58 0.86
C GLU A 76 -10.29 8.96 -0.63
N GLN A 77 -9.86 10.16 -0.99
CA GLN A 77 -9.79 10.58 -2.38
C GLN A 77 -8.75 9.80 -3.17
N ASP A 78 -7.58 9.55 -2.58
CA ASP A 78 -6.54 8.73 -3.21
C ASP A 78 -7.03 7.31 -3.39
N ALA A 79 -7.62 6.70 -2.36
CA ALA A 79 -8.17 5.34 -2.48
C ALA A 79 -9.22 5.23 -3.60
N ARG A 80 -10.09 6.23 -3.74
CA ARG A 80 -11.07 6.29 -4.84
C ARG A 80 -10.41 6.49 -6.21
N ARG A 81 -9.41 7.37 -6.30
CA ARG A 81 -8.64 7.60 -7.54
C ARG A 81 -7.87 6.35 -7.97
N LEU A 82 -7.35 5.59 -7.01
CA LEU A 82 -6.57 4.38 -7.24
C LEU A 82 -7.46 3.16 -7.55
N GLY A 83 -8.78 3.28 -7.36
CA GLY A 83 -9.77 2.23 -7.61
C GLY A 83 -9.83 1.18 -6.50
N LEU A 84 -9.46 1.56 -5.29
CA LEU A 84 -9.49 0.68 -4.12
C LEU A 84 -10.87 0.69 -3.42
N ILE A 85 -11.68 1.73 -3.65
CA ILE A 85 -13.04 1.93 -3.13
C ILE A 85 -13.94 2.61 -4.16
#